data_AF-A0A085G7Z0-F1
#
_entry.id   AF-A0A085G7Z0-F1
#
_cell.length_a   1.000
_cell.length_b   1.000
_cell.length_c   1.000
_cell.angle_alpha   90.00
_cell.angle_beta   90.00
_cell.angle_gamma   90.00
#
_symmetry.space_group_name_H-M   'P 1'
#
loop_
_entity.id
_entity.type
_entity.pdbx_description
1 polymer ?
#
loop_
_entity_poly.entity_id
_entity_poly.type
_entity_poly.pdbx_seq_one_letter_code
_entity_poly.pdbx_strand_id
1 'polypeptide(L)' 'MKIRLALLAVASLLLSACAASNDNGCDKATCRPLSNPHSLTIWWPSDIRNGVQDYSQIPVGR' A
#
# COMPACT_ATOMS: atom_id res chain seq x y z
N MET A 1 27.28 -22.59 12.35
CA MET A 1 25.80 -22.62 12.21
C MET A 1 25.09 -21.52 13.00
N LYS A 2 25.41 -21.28 14.29
CA LYS A 2 24.74 -20.27 15.13
C LYS A 2 24.77 -18.83 14.58
N ILE A 3 25.90 -18.40 14.00
CA ILE A 3 26.05 -17.07 13.38
C ILE A 3 25.17 -16.90 12.14
N ARG A 4 25.02 -17.96 11.33
CA ARG A 4 24.15 -17.92 10.16
C ARG A 4 22.68 -17.76 10.59
N LEU A 5 22.25 -18.49 11.62
CA LEU A 5 20.92 -18.34 12.21
C LEU A 5 20.67 -16.93 12.76
N ALA A 6 21.64 -16.33 13.44
CA ALA A 6 21.54 -14.95 13.93
C ALA A 6 21.42 -13.94 12.78
N LEU A 7 22.21 -14.10 11.71
CA LEU A 7 22.12 -13.26 10.51
C LEU A 7 20.77 -13.38 9.80
N LEU A 8 20.23 -14.60 9.69
CA LEU A 8 18.89 -14.81 9.12
C LEU A 8 17.80 -14.13 9.97
N ALA A 9 17.90 -14.19 11.29
CA ALA A 9 16.96 -13.53 12.19
C ALA A 9 17.02 -12.00 12.05
N VAL A 10 18.21 -11.41 12.03
CA VAL A 10 18.35 -9.96 11.83
C VAL A 10 17.83 -9.54 10.46
N ALA A 11 18.12 -10.31 9.40
CA ALA A 11 17.65 -10.03 8.06
C ALA A 11 16.11 -10.09 7.95
N SER A 12 15.45 -11.04 8.63
CA SER A 12 13.98 -11.12 8.63
C SER A 12 13.33 -9.98 9.40
N LEU A 13 13.92 -9.51 10.50
CA LEU A 13 13.47 -8.31 11.22
C LEU A 13 13.63 -7.03 10.39
N LEU A 14 14.71 -6.92 9.61
CA LEU A 14 14.91 -5.76 8.72
C LEU A 14 13.93 -5.79 7.53
N LEU A 15 13.60 -6.97 7.01
CA LEU A 15 12.61 -7.11 5.93
C LEU A 15 11.18 -6.77 6.39
N SER A 16 10.79 -7.11 7.63
CA SER A 16 9.44 -6.79 8.13
C SER A 16 9.22 -5.28 8.33
N ALA A 17 10.26 -4.53 8.67
CA ALA A 17 10.21 -3.07 8.73
C ALA A 17 10.01 -2.44 7.33
N CYS A 18 10.54 -3.06 6.28
CA CYS A 18 10.36 -2.59 4.90
C CYS A 18 8.97 -2.96 4.35
N ALA A 19 8.41 -4.11 4.75
CA ALA A 19 7.06 -4.53 4.38
C ALA A 19 5.95 -3.67 5.00
N ALA A 20 6.23 -3.00 6.13
CA ALA A 20 5.30 -2.04 6.74
C ALA A 20 5.13 -0.74 5.93
N SER A 21 6.03 -0.50 4.96
CA SER A 21 6.00 0.72 4.15
C SER A 21 5.33 0.54 2.79
N ASN A 22 4.67 -0.58 2.54
CA ASN A 22 3.95 -0.84 1.30
C ASN A 22 2.43 -0.84 1.55
N ASP A 23 1.83 0.35 1.47
CA ASP A 23 0.42 0.54 1.11
C ASP A 23 -0.62 -0.36 1.81
N ASN A 24 -0.75 -0.27 3.12
CA ASN A 24 -2.05 -0.61 3.71
C ASN A 24 -2.96 0.58 3.45
N GLY A 25 -3.73 0.50 2.36
CA GLY A 25 -4.64 1.52 1.87
C GLY A 25 -5.30 2.27 3.01
N CYS A 26 -5.37 3.59 2.87
CA CYS A 26 -6.04 4.39 3.85
C CYS A 26 -7.53 4.02 3.89
N ASP A 27 -7.91 3.16 4.83
CA ASP A 27 -9.31 2.77 5.06
C ASP A 27 -10.15 3.91 5.66
N LYS A 28 -9.49 4.98 6.13
CA LYS A 28 -10.15 6.14 6.72
C LYS A 28 -10.46 7.17 5.64
N ALA A 29 -11.64 7.78 5.67
CA ALA A 29 -11.96 8.86 4.74
C ALA A 29 -10.96 10.05 4.75
N THR A 30 -10.16 10.19 5.81
CA THR A 30 -9.25 11.32 6.04
C THR A 30 -7.91 11.25 5.31
N CYS A 31 -7.39 10.06 5.01
CA CYS A 31 -6.12 9.90 4.28
C CYS A 31 -6.34 9.37 2.84
N ARG A 32 -7.60 9.41 2.39
CA ARG A 32 -8.02 9.03 1.06
C ARG A 32 -7.51 10.06 0.03
N PRO A 33 -6.75 9.67 -1.01
CA PRO A 33 -6.27 10.59 -2.04
C PRO A 33 -7.41 11.32 -2.76
N LEU A 34 -7.39 12.65 -2.77
CA LEU A 34 -8.37 13.47 -3.49
C LEU A 34 -8.03 13.59 -4.98
N SER A 35 -9.06 13.74 -5.81
CA SER A 35 -8.89 14.08 -7.23
C SER A 35 -8.22 15.43 -7.39
N ASN A 36 -7.36 15.56 -8.39
CA ASN A 36 -6.65 16.79 -8.73
C ASN A 36 -6.67 17.00 -10.26
N PRO A 37 -6.18 18.14 -10.77
CA PRO A 37 -6.22 18.44 -12.21
C PRO A 37 -5.44 17.48 -13.12
N HIS A 38 -4.64 16.57 -12.55
CA HIS A 38 -3.81 15.60 -13.27
C HIS A 38 -4.15 14.14 -12.93
N SER A 39 -5.00 13.88 -11.92
CA SER A 39 -5.50 12.54 -11.62
C SER A 39 -6.90 12.54 -11.00
N LEU A 40 -7.72 11.58 -11.43
CA LEU A 40 -9.04 11.30 -10.89
C LEU A 40 -8.96 10.11 -9.93
N THR A 41 -9.45 10.27 -8.69
CA THR A 41 -9.59 9.17 -7.74
C THR A 41 -11.02 8.62 -7.75
N ILE A 42 -11.19 7.32 -7.99
CA ILE A 42 -12.47 6.61 -7.95
C ILE A 42 -12.51 5.69 -6.73
N TRP A 43 -13.56 5.81 -5.93
CA TRP A 43 -13.80 4.98 -4.74
C TRP A 43 -14.72 3.82 -5.09
N TRP A 44 -14.27 2.61 -4.79
CA TRP A 44 -15.09 1.41 -4.99
C TRP A 44 -15.66 0.93 -3.66
N PRO A 45 -16.92 0.48 -3.60
CA PRO A 45 -17.43 -0.29 -2.46
C PRO A 45 -16.77 -1.68 -2.40
N SER A 46 -16.83 -2.31 -1.22
CA SER A 46 -16.21 -3.62 -0.94
C SER A 46 -16.65 -4.71 -1.91
N ASP A 47 -17.90 -4.68 -2.35
CA ASP A 47 -18.53 -5.72 -3.15
C ASP A 47 -18.06 -5.75 -4.60
N ILE A 48 -17.42 -4.68 -5.08
CA ILE A 48 -16.96 -4.55 -6.48
C ILE A 48 -15.46 -4.21 -6.58
N ARG A 49 -14.74 -4.27 -5.47
CA ARG A 49 -13.30 -4.04 -5.43
C ARG A 49 -12.55 -5.26 -5.95
N ASN A 50 -11.58 -5.03 -6.85
CA ASN A 50 -10.61 -6.04 -7.25
C ASN A 50 -9.24 -5.71 -6.65
N GLY A 51 -8.96 -6.18 -5.43
CA GLY A 51 -7.68 -6.00 -4.74
C GLY A 51 -7.80 -5.45 -3.31
N VAL A 52 -6.66 -5.13 -2.70
CA VAL A 52 -6.57 -4.64 -1.31
C VAL A 52 -6.83 -3.13 -1.18
N GLN A 53 -6.75 -2.38 -2.28
CA GLN A 53 -6.82 -0.91 -2.25
C GLN A 53 -8.24 -0.39 -2.40
N ASP A 54 -8.56 0.65 -1.62
CA ASP A 54 -9.92 1.14 -1.53
C ASP A 54 -10.39 2.03 -2.72
N TYR A 55 -9.44 2.33 -3.61
CA TYR A 55 -9.58 3.27 -4.71
C TYR A 55 -8.79 2.90 -5.97
N SER A 56 -9.05 3.62 -7.05
CA SER A 56 -8.20 3.64 -8.24
C SER A 56 -7.89 5.08 -8.62
N GLN A 57 -6.64 5.35 -8.99
CA GLN A 57 -6.22 6.66 -9.51
C GLN A 57 -5.96 6.55 -11.01
N ILE A 58 -6.57 7.45 -11.77
CA ILE A 58 -6.48 7.49 -13.24
C ILE A 58 -5.89 8.85 -13.62
N PRO A 59 -4.79 8.92 -14.39
CA PRO A 59 -4.26 10.20 -14.86
C PRO A 59 -5.24 10.87 -15.83
N VAL A 60 -5.35 12.20 -15.75
CA VAL A 60 -6.08 13.00 -16.73
C VAL A 60 -5.07 13.74 -17.61
N GLY A 61 -5.22 13.59 -18.94
CA GLY A 61 -4.25 14.07 -19.92
C GLY A 61 -3.29 12.97 -20.35
N ARG A 62 -3.47 12.48 -21.57
CA ARG A 62 -2.48 11.69 -22.30
C ARG A 62 -1.81 12.59 -23.32
#